data_AF-A0A2W6VJ35-F1
#
_entry.id   AF-A0A2W6VJ35-F1
#
_cell.length_a   1.000
_cell.length_b   1.000
_cell.length_c   1.000
_cell.angle_alpha   90.00
_cell.angle_beta   90.00
_cell.angle_gamma   90.00
#
_symmetry.space_group_name_H-M   'P 1'
#
loop_
_entity.id
_entity.type
_entity.pdbx_description
1 polymer ?
#
loop_
_entity_poly.entity_id
_entity_poly.type
_entity_poly.pdbx_seq_one_letter_code
_entity_poly.pdbx_strand_id
1 'polypeptide(L)'
;ENNHIHIVTTRVDKQTGKKINDSYEKLKAQKALANTLEKLYGIKPEEVLNKLLNYKMSSLHQFETLLNRNGYKLGKNTNDAKSLTILKNGVIQRTLSGDQIVYDNRKNERRTKQLKAIFSKYKEIYSNKVFKVEDFRKQEAMLPEEKQKADWTPKIEFESELQKKLRDVFGIDLVFHHKDEFQPFGYTVIDHKTGAVCKGSELMKMNELFEFTSAKMDKKLFESLKDYNIPNDETKAVLQRFLKDRNPKNEIQYFMLFENKKLKNKDTFTAIRNDVKEYVKIQNNKDVNIIKSEEGKYYVIYSRLHYIGELKPMIGEKQYQEFLNPQLESTKENKEGNELKKAVNEMFFELMRSSANSKDPAENELKKRRKKKGR
;
A
#
# COMPACT_ATOMS: atom_id res chain seq x y z
N GLU A 1 -1.23 9.39 8.25
CA GLU A 1 -2.37 10.31 8.10
C GLU A 1 -3.22 9.93 6.89
N ASN A 2 -4.52 9.64 7.09
CA ASN A 2 -5.46 9.61 5.97
C ASN A 2 -5.78 11.05 5.59
N ASN A 3 -4.92 11.64 4.76
CA ASN A 3 -5.15 12.98 4.20
C ASN A 3 -6.43 12.93 3.38
N HIS A 4 -7.53 13.38 3.99
CA HIS A 4 -8.82 13.51 3.34
C HIS A 4 -9.17 14.98 3.30
N ILE A 5 -9.61 15.42 2.14
CA ILE A 5 -9.96 16.81 1.90
C ILE A 5 -11.47 16.90 2.14
N HIS A 6 -11.87 17.68 3.14
CA HIS A 6 -13.25 18.11 3.29
C HIS A 6 -13.47 19.36 2.43
N ILE A 7 -14.34 19.24 1.44
CA ILE A 7 -14.79 20.38 0.65
C ILE A 7 -16.20 20.72 1.11
N VAL A 8 -16.39 21.90 1.68
CA VAL A 8 -17.69 22.40 2.11
C VAL A 8 -18.13 23.49 1.13
N THR A 9 -19.34 23.37 0.60
CA THR A 9 -19.90 24.33 -0.36
C THR A 9 -21.31 24.74 0.04
N THR A 10 -21.67 26.00 -0.22
CA THR A 10 -23.05 26.48 -0.07
C THR A 10 -23.91 25.94 -1.21
N ARG A 11 -25.07 25.35 -0.91
CA ARG A 11 -26.03 24.82 -1.92
C ARG A 11 -26.90 25.91 -2.54
N VAL A 12 -26.30 27.04 -2.92
CA VAL A 12 -27.01 28.20 -3.46
C VAL A 12 -26.35 28.59 -4.78
N ASP A 13 -27.17 28.71 -5.82
CA ASP A 13 -26.72 29.15 -7.12
C ASP A 13 -26.33 30.63 -7.07
N LYS A 14 -25.11 30.94 -7.52
CA LYS A 14 -24.53 32.29 -7.39
C LYS A 14 -25.27 33.34 -8.22
N GLN A 15 -25.88 32.95 -9.35
CA GLN A 15 -26.52 33.89 -10.27
C GLN A 15 -27.98 34.13 -9.91
N THR A 16 -28.68 33.08 -9.50
CA THR A 16 -30.13 33.10 -9.26
C THR A 16 -30.50 33.22 -7.77
N GLY A 17 -29.55 32.94 -6.86
CA GLY A 17 -29.80 32.90 -5.42
C GLY A 17 -30.67 31.73 -4.96
N LYS A 18 -31.03 30.82 -5.87
CA LYS A 18 -31.91 29.68 -5.57
C LYS A 18 -31.13 28.48 -5.04
N LYS A 19 -31.81 27.62 -4.28
CA LYS A 19 -31.25 26.33 -3.83
C LYS A 19 -30.87 25.48 -5.06
N ILE A 20 -29.64 24.96 -5.07
CA ILE A 20 -29.20 23.98 -6.08
C ILE A 20 -29.83 22.62 -5.76
N ASN A 21 -30.31 21.92 -6.80
CA ASN A 21 -30.89 20.59 -6.65
C ASN A 21 -29.86 19.58 -6.08
N ASP A 22 -30.22 18.98 -4.94
CA ASP A 22 -29.42 18.07 -4.11
C ASP A 22 -29.60 16.59 -4.48
N SER A 23 -30.47 16.28 -5.44
CA SER A 23 -30.70 14.90 -5.88
C SER A 23 -29.43 14.35 -6.53
N TYR A 24 -29.06 13.12 -6.13
CA TYR A 24 -27.90 12.39 -6.66
C TYR A 24 -26.56 13.14 -6.52
N GLU A 25 -26.39 13.99 -5.51
CA GLU A 25 -25.15 14.77 -5.28
C GLU A 25 -23.89 13.91 -5.32
N LYS A 26 -23.93 12.73 -4.69
CA LYS A 26 -22.79 11.78 -4.73
C LYS A 26 -22.38 11.45 -6.17
N LEU A 27 -23.34 11.12 -7.04
CA LEU A 27 -23.06 10.77 -8.44
C LEU A 27 -22.60 12.00 -9.24
N LYS A 28 -23.22 13.16 -9.02
CA LYS A 28 -22.81 14.44 -9.63
C LYS A 28 -21.36 14.77 -9.25
N ALA A 29 -21.00 14.63 -7.97
CA ALA A 29 -19.64 14.85 -7.48
C ALA A 29 -18.63 13.86 -8.09
N GLN A 30 -18.99 12.58 -8.24
CA GLN A 30 -18.12 11.60 -8.90
C GLN A 30 -17.88 11.94 -10.39
N LYS A 31 -18.92 12.40 -11.11
CA LYS A 31 -18.79 12.87 -12.49
C LYS A 31 -17.90 14.11 -12.60
N ALA A 32 -18.13 15.09 -11.71
CA ALA A 32 -17.31 16.30 -11.66
C ALA A 32 -15.84 15.96 -11.37
N LEU A 33 -15.57 15.05 -10.43
CA LEU A 33 -14.21 14.58 -10.13
C LEU A 33 -13.55 13.90 -11.33
N ALA A 34 -14.27 13.03 -12.04
CA ALA A 34 -13.74 12.38 -13.25
C ALA A 34 -13.34 13.41 -14.32
N ASN A 35 -14.22 14.40 -14.57
CA ASN A 35 -13.94 15.49 -15.51
C ASN A 35 -12.74 16.35 -15.08
N THR A 36 -12.62 16.62 -13.78
CA THR A 36 -11.49 17.37 -13.23
C THR A 36 -10.18 16.59 -13.37
N LEU A 37 -10.18 15.29 -13.10
CA LEU A 37 -9.00 14.43 -13.27
C LEU A 37 -8.56 14.35 -14.73
N GLU A 38 -9.51 14.30 -15.66
CA GLU A 38 -9.23 14.35 -17.09
C GLU A 38 -8.60 15.68 -17.49
N LYS A 39 -9.19 16.82 -17.09
CA LYS A 39 -8.70 18.16 -17.46
C LYS A 39 -7.33 18.49 -16.86
N LEU A 40 -7.10 18.12 -15.59
CA LEU A 40 -5.87 18.48 -14.88
C LEU A 40 -4.72 17.50 -15.15
N TYR A 41 -5.02 16.21 -15.31
CA TYR A 41 -4.00 15.16 -15.37
C TYR A 41 -4.05 14.31 -16.65
N GLY A 42 -4.96 14.60 -17.59
CA GLY A 42 -5.12 13.83 -18.82
C GLY A 42 -5.63 12.39 -18.62
N ILE A 43 -6.13 12.07 -17.42
CA ILE A 43 -6.59 10.71 -17.11
C ILE A 43 -8.00 10.52 -17.69
N LYS A 44 -8.08 9.95 -18.88
CA LYS A 44 -9.35 9.62 -19.52
C LYS A 44 -9.89 8.28 -19.00
N PRO A 45 -11.05 8.25 -18.30
CA PRO A 45 -11.64 7.01 -17.81
C PRO A 45 -11.88 5.99 -18.93
N GLU A 46 -12.24 6.47 -20.11
CA GLU A 46 -12.50 5.65 -21.28
C GLU A 46 -11.26 4.91 -21.79
N GLU A 47 -10.10 5.59 -21.89
CA GLU A 47 -8.85 4.98 -22.32
C GLU A 47 -8.38 3.91 -21.33
N VAL A 48 -8.55 4.16 -20.03
CA VAL A 48 -8.27 3.17 -18.98
C VAL A 48 -9.17 1.95 -19.16
N LEU A 49 -10.47 2.16 -19.39
CA LEU A 49 -11.41 1.06 -19.59
C LEU A 49 -11.12 0.26 -20.87
N ASN A 50 -10.81 0.93 -21.98
CA ASN A 50 -10.39 0.29 -23.22
C ASN A 50 -9.16 -0.61 -23.01
N LYS A 51 -8.18 -0.15 -22.22
CA LYS A 51 -7.02 -0.98 -21.87
C LYS A 51 -7.43 -2.25 -21.12
N LEU A 52 -8.37 -2.16 -20.17
CA LEU A 52 -8.85 -3.32 -19.40
C LEU A 52 -9.64 -4.30 -20.27
N LEU A 53 -10.43 -3.80 -21.22
CA LEU A 53 -11.19 -4.64 -22.16
C LEU A 53 -10.30 -5.44 -23.12
N ASN A 54 -9.10 -4.93 -23.39
CA ASN A 54 -8.12 -5.61 -24.26
C ASN A 54 -7.30 -6.69 -23.54
N TYR A 55 -7.55 -6.94 -22.24
CA TYR A 55 -6.86 -8.02 -21.55
C TYR A 55 -7.29 -9.39 -22.09
N LYS A 56 -6.33 -10.30 -22.19
CA LYS A 56 -6.57 -11.70 -22.53
C LYS A 56 -7.13 -12.42 -21.32
N MET A 57 -8.33 -12.96 -21.45
CA MET A 57 -9.03 -13.65 -20.38
C MET A 57 -9.92 -14.76 -20.94
N SER A 58 -10.18 -15.79 -20.15
CA SER A 58 -10.92 -16.99 -20.56
C SER A 58 -12.34 -17.06 -19.96
N SER A 59 -12.73 -16.15 -19.07
CA SER A 59 -14.06 -16.17 -18.45
C SER A 59 -14.54 -14.82 -17.95
N LEU A 60 -15.87 -14.68 -17.81
CA LEU A 60 -16.50 -13.49 -17.24
C LEU A 60 -16.02 -13.19 -15.81
N HIS A 61 -15.79 -14.23 -15.01
CA HIS A 61 -15.30 -14.06 -13.64
C HIS A 61 -13.88 -13.46 -13.59
N GLN A 62 -13.00 -13.83 -14.53
CA GLN A 62 -11.69 -13.19 -14.66
C GLN A 62 -11.83 -11.72 -15.05
N PHE A 63 -12.78 -11.40 -15.93
CA PHE A 63 -13.08 -10.02 -16.30
C PHE A 63 -13.55 -9.21 -15.09
N GLU A 64 -14.52 -9.75 -14.33
CA GLU A 64 -15.04 -9.13 -13.12
C GLU A 64 -13.92 -8.93 -12.08
N THR A 65 -13.03 -9.91 -11.90
CA THR A 65 -11.87 -9.80 -11.02
C THR A 65 -10.95 -8.65 -11.44
N LEU A 66 -10.64 -8.54 -12.74
CA LEU A 66 -9.82 -7.47 -13.29
C LEU A 66 -10.48 -6.09 -13.08
N LEU A 67 -11.78 -5.97 -13.35
CA LEU A 67 -12.55 -4.73 -13.16
C LEU A 67 -12.57 -4.32 -11.68
N ASN A 68 -12.92 -5.24 -10.78
CA ASN A 68 -12.95 -5.01 -9.33
C ASN A 68 -11.59 -4.54 -8.81
N ARG A 69 -10.50 -5.15 -9.30
CA ARG A 69 -9.14 -4.76 -8.91
C ARG A 69 -8.75 -3.36 -9.38
N ASN A 70 -9.41 -2.85 -10.43
CA ASN A 70 -9.24 -1.50 -10.96
C ASN A 70 -10.34 -0.51 -10.50
N GLY A 71 -11.14 -0.88 -9.50
CA GLY A 71 -12.17 -0.01 -8.90
C GLY A 71 -13.45 0.13 -9.73
N TYR A 72 -13.62 -0.71 -10.74
CA TYR A 72 -14.87 -0.84 -11.50
C TYR A 72 -15.71 -1.97 -10.92
N LYS A 73 -17.01 -1.93 -11.17
CA LYS A 73 -17.95 -3.02 -10.85
C LYS A 73 -18.71 -3.40 -12.11
N LEU A 74 -18.92 -4.69 -12.29
CA LEU A 74 -19.81 -5.21 -13.31
C LEU A 74 -21.22 -5.32 -12.72
N GLY A 75 -22.21 -4.79 -13.41
CA GLY A 75 -23.63 -4.90 -13.07
C GLY A 75 -24.40 -5.50 -14.24
N LYS A 76 -25.55 -6.11 -13.95
CA LYS A 76 -26.52 -6.50 -14.99
C LYS A 76 -27.31 -5.26 -15.39
N ASN A 77 -27.61 -5.10 -16.68
CA ASN A 77 -28.51 -4.06 -17.12
C ASN A 77 -29.95 -4.45 -16.73
N THR A 78 -30.70 -3.50 -16.15
CA THR A 78 -32.10 -3.70 -15.73
C THR A 78 -33.06 -3.80 -16.91
N ASN A 79 -32.71 -3.20 -18.05
CA ASN A 79 -33.61 -3.07 -19.20
C ASN A 79 -33.33 -4.13 -20.27
N ASP A 80 -32.15 -4.73 -20.26
CA ASP A 80 -31.75 -5.77 -21.21
C ASP A 80 -30.87 -6.79 -20.51
N ALA A 81 -31.39 -8.00 -20.32
CA ALA A 81 -30.71 -9.08 -19.62
C ALA A 81 -29.40 -9.54 -20.32
N LYS A 82 -29.20 -9.19 -21.60
CA LYS A 82 -28.00 -9.56 -22.37
C LYS A 82 -26.87 -8.52 -22.28
N SER A 83 -27.14 -7.34 -21.71
CA SER A 83 -26.12 -6.31 -21.53
C SER A 83 -25.63 -6.20 -20.08
N LEU A 84 -24.35 -5.88 -19.99
CA LEU A 84 -23.59 -5.70 -18.77
C LEU A 84 -23.17 -4.24 -18.67
N THR A 85 -23.32 -3.67 -17.48
CA THR A 85 -22.98 -2.29 -17.20
C THR A 85 -21.72 -2.24 -16.37
N ILE A 86 -20.73 -1.47 -16.81
CA ILE A 86 -19.51 -1.21 -16.06
C ILE A 86 -19.68 0.11 -15.30
N LEU A 87 -19.61 0.04 -13.97
CA LEU A 87 -19.79 1.19 -13.09
C LEU A 87 -18.48 1.52 -12.37
N LYS A 88 -18.25 2.81 -12.12
CA LYS A 88 -17.21 3.29 -11.21
C LYS A 88 -17.84 4.22 -10.19
N ASN A 89 -17.71 3.90 -8.91
CA ASN A 89 -18.33 4.66 -7.81
C ASN A 89 -19.84 4.94 -7.99
N GLY A 90 -20.56 4.02 -8.64
CA GLY A 90 -21.99 4.13 -8.93
C GLY A 90 -22.35 4.88 -10.22
N VAL A 91 -21.37 5.49 -10.90
CA VAL A 91 -21.58 6.12 -12.20
C VAL A 91 -21.31 5.11 -13.31
N ILE A 92 -22.28 4.95 -14.21
CA ILE A 92 -22.13 4.12 -15.42
C ILE A 92 -21.03 4.72 -16.30
N GLN A 93 -20.05 3.90 -16.64
CA GLN A 93 -18.93 4.26 -17.52
C GLN A 93 -19.15 3.72 -18.93
N ARG A 94 -19.68 2.50 -19.03
CA ARG A 94 -19.98 1.85 -20.31
C ARG A 94 -21.03 0.77 -20.13
N THR A 95 -21.86 0.57 -21.14
CA THR A 95 -22.71 -0.62 -21.27
C THR A 95 -22.17 -1.44 -22.43
N LEU A 96 -22.04 -2.75 -22.21
CA LEU A 96 -21.53 -3.70 -23.17
C LEU A 96 -22.58 -4.79 -23.40
N SER A 97 -22.74 -5.24 -24.63
CA SER A 97 -23.40 -6.51 -24.90
C SER A 97 -22.42 -7.67 -24.66
N GLY A 98 -22.92 -8.85 -24.27
CA GLY A 98 -22.04 -9.98 -23.88
C GLY A 98 -21.06 -10.44 -24.96
N ASP A 99 -21.38 -10.22 -26.24
CA ASP A 99 -20.57 -10.49 -27.42
C ASP A 99 -19.39 -9.50 -27.60
N GLN A 100 -19.43 -8.34 -26.96
CA GLN A 100 -18.33 -7.36 -27.00
C GLN A 100 -17.16 -7.72 -26.07
N ILE A 101 -17.31 -8.76 -25.23
CA ILE A 101 -16.24 -9.24 -24.35
C ILE A 101 -15.43 -10.30 -25.11
N VAL A 102 -14.19 -9.95 -25.44
CA VAL A 102 -13.28 -10.84 -26.15
C VAL A 102 -12.64 -11.83 -25.18
N TYR A 103 -12.93 -13.11 -25.35
CA TYR A 103 -12.26 -14.18 -24.62
C TYR A 103 -11.10 -14.76 -25.44
N ASP A 104 -9.92 -14.88 -24.83
CA ASP A 104 -8.72 -15.47 -25.43
C ASP A 104 -8.21 -16.63 -24.57
N ASN A 105 -8.41 -17.86 -25.06
CA ASN A 105 -7.99 -19.10 -24.38
C ASN A 105 -6.58 -19.55 -24.79
N ARG A 106 -5.86 -18.78 -25.63
CA ARG A 106 -4.53 -19.18 -26.09
C ARG A 106 -3.51 -19.10 -24.96
N LYS A 107 -2.91 -20.25 -24.64
CA LYS A 107 -1.87 -20.34 -23.62
C LYS A 107 -0.53 -19.85 -24.17
N ASN A 108 0.10 -18.92 -23.47
CA ASN A 108 1.47 -18.52 -23.73
C ASN A 108 2.42 -19.36 -22.87
N GLU A 109 2.79 -20.55 -23.34
CA GLU A 109 3.61 -21.50 -22.58
C GLU A 109 4.94 -20.90 -22.10
N ARG A 110 5.58 -20.06 -22.92
CA ARG A 110 6.84 -19.40 -22.56
C ARG A 110 6.64 -18.48 -21.37
N ARG A 111 5.59 -17.65 -21.38
CA ARG A 111 5.28 -16.74 -20.26
C ARG A 111 4.83 -17.53 -19.03
N THR A 112 4.05 -18.60 -19.19
CA THR A 112 3.68 -19.50 -18.10
C THR A 112 4.90 -20.09 -17.40
N LYS A 113 5.86 -20.65 -18.15
CA LYS A 113 7.13 -21.16 -17.59
C LYS A 113 7.91 -20.07 -16.86
N GLN A 114 7.94 -18.85 -17.41
CA GLN A 114 8.57 -17.70 -16.76
C GLN A 114 7.89 -17.32 -15.44
N LEU A 115 6.56 -17.27 -15.40
CA LEU A 115 5.80 -16.96 -14.19
C LEU A 115 6.04 -18.00 -13.10
N LYS A 116 6.03 -19.30 -13.45
CA LYS A 116 6.36 -20.38 -12.50
C LYS A 116 7.75 -20.20 -11.90
N ALA A 117 8.75 -19.91 -12.74
CA ALA A 117 10.12 -19.68 -12.26
C ALA A 117 10.23 -18.45 -11.34
N ILE A 118 9.50 -17.37 -11.64
CA ILE A 118 9.42 -16.19 -10.77
C ILE A 118 8.80 -16.57 -9.43
N PHE A 119 7.67 -17.30 -9.43
CA PHE A 119 6.98 -17.71 -8.21
C PHE A 119 7.87 -18.60 -7.33
N SER A 120 8.49 -19.64 -7.90
CA SER A 120 9.40 -20.50 -7.15
C SER A 120 10.55 -19.73 -6.52
N LYS A 121 11.21 -18.85 -7.29
CA LYS A 121 12.34 -18.05 -6.77
C LYS A 121 11.91 -17.11 -5.65
N TYR A 122 10.83 -16.36 -5.84
CA TYR A 122 10.45 -15.31 -4.89
C TYR A 122 9.76 -15.85 -3.65
N LYS A 123 9.14 -17.04 -3.72
CA LYS A 123 8.61 -17.76 -2.56
C LYS A 123 9.70 -18.13 -1.55
N GLU A 124 10.93 -18.39 -2.01
CA GLU A 124 12.07 -18.71 -1.13
C GLU A 124 12.68 -17.46 -0.46
N ILE A 125 12.48 -16.28 -1.05
CA ILE A 125 13.10 -15.02 -0.59
C ILE A 125 12.15 -14.25 0.33
N TYR A 126 10.85 -14.28 0.05
CA TYR A 126 9.85 -13.51 0.78
C TYR A 126 8.86 -14.41 1.48
N SER A 127 8.29 -13.94 2.58
CA SER A 127 7.28 -14.72 3.28
C SER A 127 6.08 -15.00 2.37
N ASN A 128 5.78 -16.27 2.19
CA ASN A 128 4.61 -16.76 1.48
C ASN A 128 3.44 -17.04 2.44
N LYS A 129 3.55 -16.60 3.70
CA LYS A 129 2.45 -16.67 4.66
C LYS A 129 1.38 -15.67 4.29
N VAL A 130 0.12 -16.10 4.40
CA VAL A 130 -1.06 -15.30 4.12
C VAL A 130 -1.81 -15.08 5.43
N PHE A 131 -2.24 -13.85 5.66
CA PHE A 131 -3.08 -13.47 6.79
C PHE A 131 -4.35 -12.78 6.33
N LYS A 132 -5.34 -12.76 7.23
CA LYS A 132 -6.63 -12.13 7.02
C LYS A 132 -6.56 -10.65 7.40
N VAL A 133 -7.12 -9.79 6.56
CA VAL A 133 -7.34 -8.37 6.85
C VAL A 133 -8.84 -8.11 6.93
N GLU A 134 -9.30 -7.63 8.08
CA GLU A 134 -10.71 -7.41 8.39
C GLU A 134 -11.02 -5.91 8.34
N ASP A 135 -12.01 -5.50 7.55
CA ASP A 135 -12.43 -4.10 7.39
C ASP A 135 -13.87 -3.91 7.91
N PHE A 136 -13.98 -3.26 9.07
CA PHE A 136 -15.24 -2.93 9.75
C PHE A 136 -15.74 -1.51 9.46
N ARG A 137 -15.02 -0.72 8.64
CA ARG A 137 -15.31 0.72 8.44
C ARG A 137 -16.72 0.99 7.95
N LYS A 138 -17.28 0.12 7.13
CA LYS A 138 -18.64 0.29 6.59
C LYS A 138 -19.69 0.20 7.70
N GLN A 139 -19.47 -0.70 8.65
CA GLN A 139 -20.37 -0.98 9.75
C GLN A 139 -20.21 0.08 10.84
N GLU A 140 -18.97 0.42 11.21
CA GLU A 140 -18.64 1.51 12.14
C GLU A 140 -19.24 2.85 11.69
N ALA A 141 -19.30 3.12 10.38
CA ALA A 141 -19.90 4.34 9.85
C ALA A 141 -21.43 4.38 9.95
N MET A 142 -22.12 3.27 10.24
CA MET A 142 -23.58 3.22 10.31
C MET A 142 -24.14 3.61 11.68
N LEU A 143 -23.40 3.36 12.76
CA LEU A 143 -23.88 3.55 14.12
C LEU A 143 -22.77 4.13 15.03
N PRO A 144 -23.12 5.02 15.98
CA PRO A 144 -22.19 5.44 17.04
C PRO A 144 -21.60 4.25 17.79
N GLU A 145 -20.40 4.39 18.34
CA GLU A 145 -19.65 3.31 19.02
C GLU A 145 -20.50 2.55 20.05
N GLU A 146 -21.31 3.27 20.82
CA GLU A 146 -22.22 2.76 21.85
C GLU A 146 -23.31 1.81 21.31
N LYS A 147 -23.60 1.85 20.01
CA LYS A 147 -24.66 1.07 19.34
C LYS A 147 -24.11 0.03 18.37
N GLN A 148 -22.79 -0.17 18.34
CA GLN A 148 -22.18 -1.18 17.49
C GLN A 148 -22.50 -2.59 18.03
N LYS A 149 -22.78 -3.54 17.13
CA LYS A 149 -23.12 -4.91 17.51
C LYS A 149 -21.87 -5.80 17.47
N ALA A 150 -21.80 -6.76 18.37
CA ALA A 150 -20.69 -7.74 18.42
C ALA A 150 -20.62 -8.65 17.17
N ASP A 151 -21.75 -8.88 16.49
CA ASP A 151 -21.87 -9.91 15.45
C ASP A 151 -21.67 -9.36 14.01
N TRP A 152 -20.95 -8.27 13.85
CA TRP A 152 -20.74 -7.69 12.52
C TRP A 152 -19.79 -8.53 11.67
N THR A 153 -20.20 -8.79 10.43
CA THR A 153 -19.35 -9.48 9.45
C THR A 153 -18.46 -8.47 8.74
N PRO A 154 -17.12 -8.54 8.90
CA PRO A 154 -16.22 -7.62 8.24
C PRO A 154 -16.18 -7.86 6.73
N LYS A 155 -15.72 -6.85 5.98
CA LYS A 155 -15.21 -7.11 4.63
C LYS A 155 -13.81 -7.71 4.77
N ILE A 156 -13.61 -8.90 4.23
CA ILE A 156 -12.34 -9.62 4.33
C ILE A 156 -11.52 -9.46 3.08
N GLU A 157 -10.21 -9.31 3.28
CA GLU A 157 -9.19 -9.46 2.25
C GLU A 157 -8.08 -10.38 2.78
N PHE A 158 -7.36 -11.04 1.88
CA PHE A 158 -6.20 -11.86 2.22
C PHE A 158 -4.95 -11.25 1.60
N GLU A 159 -3.89 -11.13 2.39
CA GLU A 159 -2.67 -10.41 2.02
C GLU A 159 -1.43 -11.23 2.36
N SER A 160 -0.38 -11.05 1.56
CA SER A 160 0.92 -11.70 1.74
C SER A 160 2.06 -10.82 1.25
N GLU A 161 3.23 -10.93 1.89
CA GLU A 161 4.44 -10.22 1.47
C GLU A 161 4.85 -10.62 0.05
N LEU A 162 4.86 -11.94 -0.25
CA LEU A 162 5.13 -12.46 -1.58
C LEU A 162 4.20 -11.85 -2.65
N GLN A 163 2.89 -11.82 -2.37
CA GLN A 163 1.89 -11.22 -3.27
C GLN A 163 2.22 -9.75 -3.57
N LYS A 164 2.53 -8.95 -2.53
CA LYS A 164 2.91 -7.55 -2.71
C LYS A 164 4.18 -7.41 -3.55
N LYS A 165 5.20 -8.23 -3.28
CA LYS A 165 6.48 -8.19 -4.00
C LYS A 165 6.32 -8.53 -5.48
N LEU A 166 5.52 -9.55 -5.80
CA LEU A 166 5.22 -9.91 -7.18
C LEU A 166 4.51 -8.77 -7.94
N ARG A 167 3.61 -8.05 -7.27
CA ARG A 167 2.92 -6.90 -7.83
C ARG A 167 3.86 -5.71 -8.06
N ASP A 168 4.60 -5.32 -7.03
CA ASP A 168 5.46 -4.13 -7.04
C ASP A 168 6.63 -4.27 -8.03
N VAL A 169 7.23 -5.47 -8.14
CA VAL A 169 8.44 -5.70 -8.94
C VAL A 169 8.12 -6.16 -10.37
N PHE A 170 7.11 -7.02 -10.54
CA PHE A 170 6.83 -7.66 -11.83
C PHE A 170 5.52 -7.23 -12.48
N GLY A 171 4.69 -6.45 -11.79
CA GLY A 171 3.34 -6.15 -12.24
C GLY A 171 2.44 -7.39 -12.29
N ILE A 172 2.70 -8.37 -11.40
CA ILE A 172 1.89 -9.58 -11.28
C ILE A 172 1.02 -9.47 -10.03
N ASP A 173 -0.28 -9.23 -10.21
CA ASP A 173 -1.25 -9.15 -9.12
C ASP A 173 -1.89 -10.52 -8.88
N LEU A 174 -1.81 -11.02 -7.65
CA LEU A 174 -2.47 -12.26 -7.25
C LEU A 174 -3.69 -11.90 -6.43
N VAL A 175 -4.86 -12.41 -6.83
CA VAL A 175 -6.14 -12.10 -6.18
C VAL A 175 -6.72 -13.39 -5.61
N PHE A 176 -6.84 -13.48 -4.29
CA PHE A 176 -7.43 -14.62 -3.61
C PHE A 176 -8.95 -14.61 -3.70
N HIS A 177 -9.52 -15.78 -3.96
CA HIS A 177 -10.96 -16.01 -3.99
C HIS A 177 -11.36 -16.78 -2.74
N HIS A 178 -12.27 -16.21 -1.96
CA HIS A 178 -12.79 -16.79 -0.74
C HIS A 178 -14.31 -16.57 -0.68
N LYS A 179 -14.95 -17.28 0.24
CA LYS A 179 -16.36 -17.10 0.55
C LYS A 179 -16.46 -16.86 2.06
N ASP A 180 -17.20 -15.82 2.44
CA ASP A 180 -17.41 -15.45 3.84
C ASP A 180 -16.05 -15.39 4.59
N GLU A 181 -16.01 -15.98 5.79
CA GLU A 181 -14.83 -16.04 6.68
C GLU A 181 -13.83 -17.14 6.34
N PHE A 182 -14.13 -17.99 5.35
CA PHE A 182 -13.32 -19.17 5.03
C PHE A 182 -12.00 -18.80 4.36
N GLN A 183 -11.03 -19.70 4.47
CA GLN A 183 -9.77 -19.56 3.74
C GLN A 183 -10.02 -19.53 2.22
N PRO A 184 -9.13 -18.88 1.46
CA PRO A 184 -9.23 -18.89 0.00
C PRO A 184 -9.27 -20.30 -0.55
N PHE A 185 -10.11 -20.52 -1.56
CA PHE A 185 -10.23 -21.80 -2.29
C PHE A 185 -9.54 -21.75 -3.65
N GLY A 186 -9.14 -20.56 -4.10
CA GLY A 186 -8.43 -20.36 -5.35
C GLY A 186 -7.86 -18.95 -5.44
N TYR A 187 -7.14 -18.69 -6.52
CA TYR A 187 -6.60 -17.36 -6.81
C TYR A 187 -6.54 -17.10 -8.31
N THR A 188 -6.59 -15.84 -8.70
CA THR A 188 -6.39 -15.35 -10.07
C THR A 188 -5.06 -14.64 -10.16
N VAL A 189 -4.37 -14.80 -11.29
CA VAL A 189 -3.15 -14.06 -11.62
C VAL A 189 -3.46 -13.05 -12.72
N ILE A 190 -3.18 -11.78 -12.44
CA ILE A 190 -3.26 -10.68 -13.39
C ILE A 190 -1.84 -10.25 -13.73
N ASP A 191 -1.40 -10.53 -14.96
CA ASP A 191 -0.12 -10.09 -15.48
C ASP A 191 -0.29 -8.76 -16.23
N HIS A 192 -0.05 -7.65 -15.54
CA HIS A 192 -0.20 -6.32 -16.11
C HIS A 192 0.81 -6.04 -17.23
N LYS A 193 1.93 -6.77 -17.28
CA LYS A 193 2.94 -6.59 -18.33
C LYS A 193 2.47 -7.15 -19.68
N THR A 194 1.78 -8.28 -19.67
CA THR A 194 1.28 -8.91 -20.91
C THR A 194 -0.20 -8.67 -21.16
N GLY A 195 -0.90 -8.06 -20.19
CA GLY A 195 -2.34 -7.82 -20.28
C GLY A 195 -3.12 -9.14 -20.24
N ALA A 196 -2.74 -10.07 -19.36
CA ALA A 196 -3.37 -11.39 -19.30
C ALA A 196 -3.90 -11.71 -17.90
N VAL A 197 -5.05 -12.39 -17.85
CA VAL A 197 -5.67 -12.89 -16.62
C VAL A 197 -5.83 -14.40 -16.74
N CYS A 198 -5.35 -15.15 -15.76
CA CYS A 198 -5.47 -16.61 -15.76
C CYS A 198 -5.77 -17.15 -14.37
N LYS A 199 -6.28 -18.40 -14.31
CA LYS A 199 -6.49 -19.10 -13.04
C LYS A 199 -5.13 -19.48 -12.45
N GLY A 200 -4.95 -19.21 -11.16
CA GLY A 200 -3.69 -19.48 -10.47
C GLY A 200 -3.27 -20.94 -10.48
N SER A 201 -4.21 -21.87 -10.37
CA SER A 201 -3.96 -23.31 -10.42
C SER A 201 -3.36 -23.80 -11.75
N GLU A 202 -3.52 -23.05 -12.85
CA GLU A 202 -2.87 -23.35 -14.13
C GLU A 202 -1.36 -23.06 -14.08
N LEU A 203 -0.93 -22.15 -13.19
CA LEU A 203 0.47 -21.82 -12.96
C LEU A 203 1.07 -22.68 -11.84
N MET A 204 0.49 -22.65 -10.65
CA MET A 204 1.00 -23.35 -9.46
C MET A 204 -0.14 -23.61 -8.49
N LYS A 205 -0.14 -24.75 -7.78
CA LYS A 205 -1.20 -24.97 -6.78
C LYS A 205 -1.08 -23.94 -5.68
N MET A 206 -2.22 -23.50 -5.15
CA MET A 206 -2.25 -22.43 -4.16
C MET A 206 -1.46 -22.79 -2.90
N ASN A 207 -1.59 -24.02 -2.40
CA ASN A 207 -0.86 -24.51 -1.22
C ASN A 207 0.61 -24.84 -1.52
N GLU A 208 1.00 -24.96 -2.80
CA GLU A 208 2.42 -25.02 -3.18
C GLU A 208 3.05 -23.63 -3.15
N LEU A 209 2.27 -22.56 -3.36
CA LEU A 209 2.76 -21.19 -3.39
C LEU A 209 2.66 -20.51 -2.02
N PHE A 210 1.55 -20.70 -1.30
CA PHE A 210 1.21 -19.95 -0.08
C PHE A 210 0.93 -20.86 1.12
N GLU A 211 1.22 -20.34 2.32
CA GLU A 211 0.84 -20.93 3.60
C GLU A 211 -0.25 -20.06 4.24
N PHE A 212 -1.46 -20.58 4.41
CA PHE A 212 -2.56 -19.82 5.02
C PHE A 212 -2.52 -19.95 6.54
N THR A 213 -2.40 -18.81 7.21
CA THR A 213 -2.34 -18.75 8.68
C THR A 213 -3.67 -18.33 9.28
N SER A 214 -3.82 -18.49 10.59
CA SER A 214 -4.96 -17.94 11.36
C SER A 214 -4.76 -16.47 11.75
N ALA A 215 -3.64 -15.85 11.39
CA ALA A 215 -3.33 -14.46 11.77
C ALA A 215 -4.33 -13.48 11.12
N LYS A 216 -4.68 -12.45 11.88
CA LYS A 216 -5.67 -11.43 11.50
C LYS A 216 -5.14 -10.04 11.81
N MET A 217 -5.54 -9.06 11.01
CA MET A 217 -5.22 -7.65 11.22
C MET A 217 -6.39 -6.76 10.83
N ASP A 218 -6.64 -5.73 11.62
CA ASP A 218 -7.58 -4.68 11.24
C ASP A 218 -7.06 -3.90 10.01
N LYS A 219 -7.98 -3.49 9.13
CA LYS A 219 -7.66 -2.79 7.88
C LYS A 219 -6.97 -1.45 8.09
N LYS A 220 -7.38 -0.65 9.08
CA LYS A 220 -6.75 0.65 9.37
C LYS A 220 -5.31 0.45 9.85
N LEU A 221 -5.11 -0.53 10.72
CA LEU A 221 -3.78 -0.90 11.20
C LEU A 221 -2.89 -1.39 10.04
N PHE A 222 -3.40 -2.27 9.19
CA PHE A 222 -2.66 -2.76 8.01
C PHE A 222 -2.28 -1.63 7.05
N GLU A 223 -3.20 -0.70 6.77
CA GLU A 223 -2.93 0.47 5.92
C GLU A 223 -1.88 1.41 6.56
N SER A 224 -1.94 1.62 7.88
CA SER A 224 -0.94 2.38 8.64
C SER A 224 0.45 1.73 8.58
N LEU A 225 0.55 0.42 8.84
CA LEU A 225 1.83 -0.30 8.82
C LEU A 225 2.49 -0.29 7.45
N LYS A 226 1.71 -0.33 6.37
CA LYS A 226 2.22 -0.22 5.00
C LYS A 226 2.83 1.15 4.68
N ASP A 227 2.48 2.18 5.42
CA ASP A 227 2.99 3.53 5.22
C ASP A 227 4.30 3.80 5.98
N TYR A 228 4.72 2.89 6.89
CA TYR A 228 6.05 2.96 7.50
C TYR A 228 7.15 2.74 6.47
N ASN A 229 8.27 3.47 6.59
CA ASN A 229 9.48 3.20 5.83
C ASN A 229 10.28 2.07 6.51
N ILE A 230 9.99 0.82 6.16
CA ILE A 230 10.68 -0.36 6.68
C ILE A 230 11.70 -0.84 5.62
N PRO A 231 12.94 -0.30 5.60
CA PRO A 231 13.88 -0.58 4.52
C PRO A 231 14.56 -1.96 4.60
N ASN A 232 14.61 -2.57 5.78
CA ASN A 232 15.40 -3.78 6.07
C ASN A 232 14.83 -4.58 7.26
N ASP A 233 15.39 -5.76 7.51
CA ASP A 233 14.97 -6.65 8.59
C ASP A 233 15.21 -6.06 10.00
N GLU A 234 16.29 -5.29 10.20
CA GLU A 234 16.59 -4.68 11.50
C GLU A 234 15.49 -3.69 11.92
N THR A 235 15.10 -2.78 11.03
CA THR A 235 13.98 -1.84 11.26
C THR A 235 12.66 -2.57 11.42
N LYS A 236 12.45 -3.67 10.68
CA LYS A 236 11.25 -4.51 10.80
C LYS A 236 11.14 -5.15 12.19
N ALA A 237 12.24 -5.69 12.71
CA ALA A 237 12.31 -6.27 14.05
C ALA A 237 12.06 -5.23 15.15
N VAL A 238 12.67 -4.04 15.03
CA VAL A 238 12.45 -2.93 15.98
C VAL A 238 10.99 -2.48 15.99
N LEU A 239 10.38 -2.33 14.81
CA LEU A 239 8.97 -1.96 14.71
C LEU A 239 8.06 -3.06 15.29
N GLN A 240 8.36 -4.33 15.04
CA GLN A 240 7.59 -5.44 15.60
C GLN A 240 7.61 -5.40 17.14
N ARG A 241 8.79 -5.21 17.74
CA ARG A 241 8.95 -5.10 19.19
C ARG A 241 8.14 -3.95 19.76
N PHE A 242 8.24 -2.77 19.15
CA PHE A 242 7.44 -1.60 19.54
C PHE A 242 5.95 -1.88 19.57
N LEU A 243 5.44 -2.53 18.52
CA LEU A 243 4.02 -2.81 18.38
C LEU A 243 3.56 -3.86 19.40
N LYS A 244 4.40 -4.86 19.69
CA LYS A 244 4.14 -5.88 20.70
C LYS A 244 3.99 -5.28 22.10
N ASP A 245 4.87 -4.34 22.45
CA ASP A 245 4.83 -3.67 23.75
C ASP A 245 3.56 -2.81 23.93
N ARG A 246 3.06 -2.21 22.84
CA ARG A 246 1.84 -1.36 22.87
C ARG A 246 0.54 -2.14 22.74
N ASN A 247 0.54 -3.31 22.12
CA ASN A 247 -0.67 -4.10 21.92
C ASN A 247 -0.44 -5.60 22.14
N PRO A 248 -0.28 -6.05 23.40
CA PRO A 248 0.03 -7.45 23.70
C PRO A 248 -1.04 -8.45 23.26
N LYS A 249 -2.29 -8.01 23.12
CA LYS A 249 -3.45 -8.87 22.80
C LYS A 249 -3.53 -9.24 21.32
N ASN A 250 -3.05 -8.37 20.42
CA ASN A 250 -3.06 -8.59 18.98
C ASN A 250 -1.62 -8.62 18.48
N GLU A 251 -0.93 -9.73 18.74
CA GLU A 251 0.48 -9.89 18.37
C GLU A 251 0.66 -9.84 16.85
N ILE A 252 1.27 -8.74 16.38
CA ILE A 252 1.63 -8.56 14.98
C ILE A 252 2.82 -9.45 14.67
N GLN A 253 2.59 -10.40 13.77
CA GLN A 253 3.60 -11.35 13.35
C GLN A 253 4.57 -10.72 12.34
N TYR A 254 5.81 -11.19 12.32
CA TYR A 254 6.88 -10.64 11.48
C TYR A 254 6.50 -10.56 9.99
N PHE A 255 5.84 -11.60 9.46
CA PHE A 255 5.41 -11.68 8.06
C PHE A 255 4.26 -10.73 7.68
N MET A 256 3.63 -10.08 8.67
CA MET A 256 2.56 -9.10 8.44
C MET A 256 3.11 -7.68 8.22
N LEU A 257 4.39 -7.45 8.54
CA LEU A 257 5.09 -6.20 8.30
C LEU A 257 5.79 -6.25 6.95
N PHE A 258 5.34 -5.44 5.99
CA PHE A 258 5.87 -5.46 4.64
C PHE A 258 7.02 -4.48 4.48
N GLU A 259 8.09 -4.91 3.83
CA GLU A 259 9.17 -4.00 3.44
C GLU A 259 8.65 -2.84 2.59
N ASN A 260 9.12 -1.64 2.93
CA ASN A 260 8.82 -0.42 2.22
C ASN A 260 10.01 0.54 2.26
N LYS A 261 10.70 0.65 1.13
CA LYS A 261 11.85 1.54 0.95
C LYS A 261 11.46 2.96 0.55
N LYS A 262 10.15 3.28 0.44
CA LYS A 262 9.70 4.62 0.07
C LYS A 262 10.05 5.59 1.19
N LEU A 263 10.79 6.63 0.83
CA LEU A 263 11.12 7.73 1.72
C LEU A 263 9.99 8.76 1.70
N LYS A 264 9.74 9.39 2.86
CA LYS A 264 8.88 10.57 2.95
C LYS A 264 9.52 11.72 2.15
N ASN A 265 8.73 12.70 1.74
CA ASN A 265 9.27 13.87 1.05
C ASN A 265 10.20 14.69 1.96
N LYS A 266 10.98 15.62 1.38
CA LYS A 266 12.00 16.40 2.10
C LYS A 266 11.41 17.21 3.25
N ASP A 267 10.23 17.81 3.06
CA ASP A 267 9.59 18.66 4.07
C ASP A 267 9.10 17.83 5.27
N THR A 268 8.41 16.72 5.00
CA THR A 268 7.98 15.78 6.05
C THR A 268 9.18 15.20 6.79
N PHE A 269 10.25 14.83 6.09
CA PHE A 269 11.47 14.33 6.72
C PHE A 269 12.14 15.39 7.60
N THR A 270 12.16 16.65 7.15
CA THR A 270 12.72 17.76 7.93
C THR A 270 11.89 18.02 9.19
N ALA A 271 10.57 17.97 9.09
CA ALA A 271 9.67 18.06 10.25
C ALA A 271 9.94 16.92 11.26
N ILE A 272 10.00 15.66 10.79
CA ILE A 272 10.35 14.50 11.64
C ILE A 272 11.68 14.74 12.37
N ARG A 273 12.72 15.15 11.65
CA ARG A 273 14.05 15.38 12.22
C ARG A 273 14.03 16.47 13.29
N ASN A 274 13.28 17.56 13.08
CA ASN A 274 13.16 18.65 14.05
C ASN A 274 12.44 18.19 15.32
N ASP A 275 11.30 17.52 15.17
CA ASP A 275 10.51 16.99 16.29
C ASP A 275 11.32 15.97 17.12
N VAL A 276 12.14 15.14 16.46
CA VAL A 276 13.01 14.17 17.14
C VAL A 276 14.11 14.88 17.95
N LYS A 277 14.74 15.91 17.38
CA LYS A 277 15.74 16.71 18.09
C LYS A 277 15.17 17.41 19.30
N GLU A 278 13.94 17.91 19.18
CA GLU A 278 13.22 18.51 20.30
C GLU A 278 12.86 17.45 21.34
N TYR A 279 12.30 16.31 20.92
CA TYR A 279 11.95 15.21 21.82
C TYR A 279 13.14 14.71 22.65
N VAL A 280 14.34 14.60 22.07
CA VAL A 280 15.54 14.19 22.83
C VAL A 280 15.88 15.18 23.96
N LYS A 281 15.54 16.46 23.81
CA LYS A 281 15.81 17.51 24.80
C LYS A 281 14.74 17.62 25.88
N ILE A 282 13.46 17.60 25.47
CA ILE A 282 12.33 17.94 26.37
C ILE A 282 11.37 16.77 26.61
N GLN A 283 11.54 15.64 25.91
CA GLN A 283 10.69 14.43 25.97
C GLN A 283 9.19 14.70 25.77
N ASN A 284 8.85 15.81 25.14
CA ASN A 284 7.48 16.28 24.98
C ASN A 284 6.97 16.01 23.55
N ASN A 285 6.69 14.74 23.23
CA ASN A 285 5.93 14.35 22.05
C ASN A 285 5.46 12.90 22.17
N LYS A 286 4.15 12.67 22.25
CA LYS A 286 3.56 11.32 22.39
C LYS A 286 3.72 10.44 21.15
N ASP A 287 3.96 11.04 19.99
CA ASP A 287 4.07 10.34 18.71
C ASP A 287 5.50 9.83 18.46
N VAL A 288 6.51 10.43 19.11
CA VAL A 288 7.93 10.06 18.98
C VAL A 288 8.32 9.07 20.07
N ASN A 289 8.95 7.96 19.67
CA ASN A 289 9.42 6.93 20.57
C ASN A 289 10.85 6.55 20.20
N ILE A 290 11.69 6.29 21.20
CA ILE A 290 13.07 5.82 21.01
C ILE A 290 13.19 4.41 21.56
N ILE A 291 13.72 3.49 20.75
CA ILE A 291 13.83 2.07 21.10
C ILE A 291 15.24 1.59 20.80
N LYS A 292 15.79 0.80 21.71
CA LYS A 292 17.09 0.15 21.53
C LYS A 292 16.90 -1.20 20.83
N SER A 293 17.61 -1.42 19.73
CA SER A 293 17.69 -2.72 19.06
C SER A 293 18.49 -3.73 19.91
N GLU A 294 18.43 -5.00 19.54
CA GLU A 294 19.21 -6.07 20.19
C GLU A 294 20.72 -5.84 20.02
N GLU A 295 21.13 -5.26 18.89
CA GLU A 295 22.52 -4.86 18.63
C GLU A 295 22.93 -3.59 19.38
N GLY A 296 22.04 -3.01 20.19
CA GLY A 296 22.32 -1.84 21.01
C GLY A 296 22.24 -0.50 20.30
N LYS A 297 21.84 -0.47 19.01
CA LYS A 297 21.58 0.78 18.27
C LYS A 297 20.24 1.38 18.70
N TYR A 298 20.14 2.71 18.69
CA TYR A 298 18.89 3.40 19.00
C TYR A 298 18.14 3.78 17.72
N TYR A 299 16.84 3.52 17.72
CA TYR A 299 15.92 3.82 16.64
C TYR A 299 14.82 4.74 17.11
N VAL A 300 14.39 5.62 16.21
CA VAL A 300 13.21 6.46 16.37
C VAL A 300 12.04 5.81 15.67
N ILE A 301 10.88 5.80 16.31
CA ILE A 301 9.59 5.51 15.71
C ILE A 301 8.68 6.73 15.88
N TYR A 302 8.28 7.33 14.75
CA TYR A 302 7.31 8.41 14.71
C TYR A 302 5.94 7.84 14.29
N SER A 303 5.05 7.68 15.26
CA SER A 303 3.78 6.95 15.08
C SER A 303 2.84 7.66 14.11
N ARG A 304 2.66 8.98 14.22
CA ARG A 304 1.73 9.75 13.38
C ARG A 304 2.17 9.88 11.92
N LEU A 305 3.48 10.08 11.69
CA LEU A 305 4.07 10.21 10.35
C LEU A 305 4.56 8.88 9.76
N HIS A 306 4.34 7.77 10.48
CA HIS A 306 4.76 6.43 10.11
C HIS A 306 6.23 6.40 9.66
N TYR A 307 7.12 6.85 10.54
CA TYR A 307 8.55 6.84 10.27
C TYR A 307 9.30 5.92 11.22
N ILE A 308 10.29 5.21 10.70
CA ILE A 308 11.29 4.49 11.50
C ILE A 308 12.69 4.70 10.93
N GLY A 309 13.68 4.91 11.80
CA GLY A 309 15.07 5.05 11.39
C GLY A 309 16.02 5.20 12.57
N GLU A 310 17.33 5.06 12.33
CA GLU A 310 18.34 5.20 13.38
C GLU A 310 18.31 6.62 13.99
N LEU A 311 18.48 6.71 15.31
CA LEU A 311 18.48 7.97 16.05
C LEU A 311 19.71 8.82 15.73
N LYS A 312 20.88 8.19 15.71
CA LYS A 312 22.19 8.87 15.58
C LYS A 312 22.24 9.80 14.35
N PRO A 313 21.86 9.37 13.14
CA PRO A 313 21.85 10.27 11.99
C PRO A 313 20.80 11.38 12.05
N MET A 314 19.70 11.20 12.80
CA MET A 314 18.64 12.22 12.95
C MET A 314 19.10 13.41 13.78
N ILE A 315 19.79 13.16 14.89
CA ILE A 315 20.19 14.22 15.83
C ILE A 315 21.64 14.68 15.62
N GLY A 316 22.48 13.85 15.01
CA GLY A 316 23.90 14.13 14.77
C GLY A 316 24.78 13.67 15.93
N GLU A 317 26.09 13.51 15.67
CA GLU A 317 27.04 12.88 16.61
C GLU A 317 27.04 13.56 17.98
N LYS A 318 27.17 14.89 18.03
CA LYS A 318 27.26 15.64 19.30
C LYS A 318 26.03 15.39 20.20
N GLN A 319 24.83 15.59 19.65
CA GLN A 319 23.57 15.37 20.38
C GLN A 319 23.36 13.90 20.74
N TYR A 320 23.87 12.97 19.91
CA TYR A 320 23.81 11.54 20.21
C TYR A 320 24.72 11.14 21.38
N GLN A 321 25.91 11.72 21.48
CA GLN A 321 26.78 11.49 22.64
C GLN A 321 26.17 12.08 23.93
N GLU A 322 25.57 13.27 23.85
CA GLU A 322 24.81 13.87 24.97
C GLU A 322 23.63 12.98 25.39
N PHE A 323 22.91 12.39 24.42
CA PHE A 323 21.82 11.45 24.69
C PHE A 323 22.31 10.17 25.40
N LEU A 324 23.47 9.63 25.02
CA LEU A 324 24.05 8.45 25.66
C LEU A 324 24.58 8.76 27.06
N ASN A 325 25.18 9.94 27.25
CA ASN A 325 25.83 10.37 28.49
C ASN A 325 25.33 11.75 28.94
N PRO A 326 24.18 11.83 29.65
CA PRO A 326 23.56 13.10 30.05
C PRO A 326 24.39 13.98 30.99
N GLN A 327 25.51 13.48 31.52
CA GLN A 327 26.38 14.15 32.51
C GLN A 327 27.54 14.94 31.86
N LEU A 328 27.74 14.85 30.54
CA LEU A 328 28.76 15.62 29.82
C LEU A 328 28.16 16.94 29.32
N GLU A 329 28.19 17.99 30.13
CA GLU A 329 27.91 19.35 29.66
C GLU A 329 28.96 19.77 28.62
N SER A 330 28.53 20.24 27.45
CA SER A 330 29.43 20.89 26.49
C SER A 330 28.90 22.25 26.01
N THR A 331 29.68 23.27 26.39
CA THR A 331 29.95 24.58 25.78
C THR A 331 29.09 25.07 24.59
N LYS A 332 28.70 26.34 24.74
CA LYS A 332 27.81 27.21 23.94
C LYS A 332 27.99 27.13 22.41
N GLU A 333 26.86 27.17 21.70
CA GLU A 333 26.73 27.24 20.25
C GLU A 333 27.18 28.60 19.67
N ASN A 334 27.98 28.58 18.59
CA ASN A 334 28.21 29.72 17.71
C ASN A 334 27.11 29.82 16.63
N LYS A 335 26.67 31.05 16.37
CA LYS A 335 25.60 31.41 15.43
C LYS A 335 26.11 31.49 13.98
N GLU A 336 26.25 30.34 13.32
CA GLU A 336 26.25 30.25 11.84
C GLU A 336 25.36 29.06 11.43
N GLY A 337 24.06 29.21 11.74
CA GLY A 337 23.23 28.03 12.01
C GLY A 337 22.34 27.54 10.87
N ASN A 338 21.87 28.40 9.96
CA ASN A 338 20.68 28.02 9.16
C ASN A 338 21.00 27.42 7.79
N GLU A 339 21.95 28.00 7.03
CA GLU A 339 22.29 27.49 5.70
C GLU A 339 23.07 26.17 5.77
N LEU A 340 24.02 26.06 6.70
CA LEU A 340 24.75 24.82 6.99
C LEU A 340 23.82 23.69 7.46
N LYS A 341 22.85 23.97 8.35
CA LYS A 341 21.86 22.96 8.77
C LYS A 341 20.99 22.49 7.60
N LYS A 342 20.61 23.42 6.70
CA LYS A 342 19.82 23.08 5.50
C LYS A 342 20.62 22.23 4.51
N ALA A 343 21.89 22.56 4.27
CA ALA A 343 22.80 21.81 3.41
C ALA A 343 23.08 20.39 3.96
N VAL A 344 23.32 20.26 5.26
CA VAL A 344 23.51 18.95 5.92
C VAL A 344 22.23 18.10 5.85
N ASN A 345 21.06 18.70 6.04
CA ASN A 345 19.77 17.99 5.90
C ASN A 345 19.55 17.51 4.46
N GLU A 346 19.92 18.31 3.46
CA GLU A 346 19.83 17.97 2.04
C GLU A 346 20.78 16.85 1.65
N MET A 347 22.05 16.95 2.03
CA MET A 347 23.05 15.90 1.79
C MET A 347 22.67 14.59 2.47
N PHE A 348 22.15 14.64 3.69
CA PHE A 348 21.71 13.44 4.40
C PHE A 348 20.48 12.80 3.75
N PHE A 349 19.49 13.61 3.33
CA PHE A 349 18.33 13.11 2.59
C PHE A 349 18.75 12.45 1.27
N GLU A 350 19.73 13.01 0.56
CA GLU A 350 20.30 12.40 -0.64
C GLU A 350 21.05 11.09 -0.36
N LEU A 351 21.81 11.02 0.74
CA LEU A 351 22.48 9.81 1.16
C LEU A 351 21.47 8.69 1.48
N MET A 352 20.38 9.02 2.19
CA MET A 352 19.28 8.09 2.45
C MET A 352 18.59 7.61 1.15
N ARG A 353 18.43 8.50 0.16
CA ARG A 353 17.98 8.12 -1.19
C ARG A 353 18.92 7.10 -1.84
N SER A 354 20.23 7.29 -1.71
CA SER A 354 21.23 6.40 -2.30
C SER A 354 21.26 5.00 -1.66
N SER A 355 21.03 4.90 -0.34
CA SER A 355 20.99 3.62 0.39
C SER A 355 19.65 2.88 0.24
N ALA A 356 18.53 3.61 0.15
CA ALA A 356 17.22 3.06 -0.21
C ALA A 356 17.19 2.47 -1.64
N ASN A 357 18.08 2.95 -2.53
CA ASN A 357 18.32 2.39 -3.85
C ASN A 357 19.21 1.12 -3.85
N SER A 358 19.39 0.46 -2.69
CA SER A 358 19.91 -0.90 -2.63
C SER A 358 19.03 -1.84 -3.48
N LYS A 359 19.50 -2.06 -4.71
CA LYS A 359 18.87 -2.90 -5.73
C LYS A 359 18.54 -4.27 -5.14
N ASP A 360 17.30 -4.73 -5.41
CA ASP A 360 16.80 -6.05 -5.03
C ASP A 360 17.91 -7.10 -5.28
N PRO A 361 18.28 -7.95 -4.30
CA PRO A 361 19.28 -9.00 -4.48
C PRO A 361 19.06 -9.82 -5.77
N ALA A 362 17.80 -10.05 -6.14
CA ALA A 362 17.43 -10.74 -7.37
C ALA A 362 17.66 -9.89 -8.64
N GLU A 363 17.54 -8.57 -8.56
CA GLU A 363 17.90 -7.64 -9.64
C GLU A 363 19.43 -7.53 -9.80
N ASN A 364 20.18 -7.58 -8.70
CA ASN A 364 21.64 -7.64 -8.71
C ASN A 364 22.17 -8.95 -9.31
N GLU A 365 21.53 -10.09 -9.03
CA GLU A 365 21.83 -11.35 -9.72
C GLU A 365 21.53 -11.30 -11.22
N LEU A 366 20.39 -10.70 -11.62
CA LEU A 366 20.05 -10.52 -13.03
C LEU A 366 21.08 -9.65 -13.76
N LYS A 367 21.56 -8.57 -13.12
CA LYS A 367 22.64 -7.73 -13.64
C LYS A 367 23.98 -8.49 -13.70
N LYS A 368 24.33 -9.28 -12.69
CA LYS A 368 25.53 -10.14 -12.70
C LYS A 368 25.46 -11.19 -13.82
N ARG A 369 24.31 -11.82 -14.04
CA ARG A 369 24.09 -12.79 -15.13
C ARG A 369 24.12 -12.13 -16.52
N ARG A 370 23.57 -10.92 -16.66
CA ARG A 370 23.67 -10.13 -17.90
C ARG A 370 25.12 -9.73 -18.22
N LYS A 371 25.91 -9.33 -17.22
CA LYS A 371 27.34 -9.05 -17.38
C LYS A 371 28.17 -10.29 -17.74
N LYS A 372 27.78 -11.49 -17.28
CA LYS A 372 28.44 -12.76 -17.64
C LYS A 372 28.08 -13.28 -19.04
N LYS A 373 26.97 -12.83 -19.66
CA LYS A 373 26.56 -13.22 -21.02
C LYS A 373 27.09 -12.29 -22.12
N GLY A 374 27.67 -11.14 -21.74
CA GLY A 374 28.30 -10.20 -22.66
C GLY A 374 29.83 -10.27 -22.63
N ARG A 375 30.40 -11.38 -22.16
CA ARG A 375 31.83 -11.67 -22.17
C ARG A 375 32.07 -12.97 -22.92
#